data_AF-A0A934S8Z0-F1
#
_entry.id   AF-A0A934S8Z0-F1
#
_cell.length_a   1.000
_cell.length_b   1.000
_cell.length_c   1.000
_cell.angle_alpha   90.00
_cell.angle_beta   90.00
_cell.angle_gamma   90.00
#
_symmetry.space_group_name_H-M   'P 1'
#
loop_
_entity.id
_entity.type
_entity.pdbx_description
1 polymer ?
#
loop_
_entity_poly.entity_id
_entity_poly.type
_entity_poly.pdbx_seq_one_letter_code
_entity_poly.pdbx_strand_id
1 'polypeptide(L)'
;MKSILSALILVLSVSHVRAGEVVLPYSAFGPQVVAYELIGMEWWQWDSQGDAHDHKYPIKVVVYWDQTQEETAKRHPVDQSKLQDFRYVEYSKAVEHLEASIKDFAVEKLDASAMEKALAILKKRKADEGSDRQATTRSKSDSEGDDELQPESDVHSR
;
A
#
# COMPACT_ATOMS: atom_id res chain seq x y z
N MET A 1 36.62 42.83 -11.99
CA MET A 1 36.15 41.81 -12.95
C MET A 1 35.19 40.89 -12.20
N LYS A 2 33.92 40.83 -12.61
CA LYS A 2 32.81 40.16 -11.88
C LYS A 2 32.82 38.67 -12.20
N SER A 3 33.13 37.82 -11.23
CA SER A 3 32.82 36.40 -11.28
C SER A 3 31.44 36.20 -10.66
N ILE A 4 30.44 35.85 -11.46
CA ILE A 4 29.13 35.41 -10.96
C ILE A 4 29.08 33.90 -11.14
N LEU A 5 29.29 33.21 -10.04
CA LEU A 5 29.17 31.76 -9.91
C LEU A 5 27.67 31.44 -9.80
N SER A 6 27.02 31.09 -10.90
CA SER A 6 25.65 30.57 -10.86
C SER A 6 25.66 29.13 -10.34
N ALA A 7 25.36 28.97 -9.06
CA ALA A 7 25.05 27.67 -8.46
C ALA A 7 23.64 27.24 -8.86
N LEU A 8 23.55 26.34 -9.85
CA LEU A 8 22.33 25.68 -10.26
C LEU A 8 21.98 24.60 -9.23
N ILE A 9 21.10 24.91 -8.27
CA ILE A 9 20.60 23.94 -7.29
C ILE A 9 19.55 23.06 -7.98
N LEU A 10 19.95 21.85 -8.35
CA LEU A 10 19.06 20.82 -8.88
C LEU A 10 18.32 20.17 -7.70
N VAL A 11 17.07 20.60 -7.44
CA VAL A 11 16.23 19.99 -6.40
C VAL A 11 15.74 18.62 -6.90
N LEU A 12 16.51 17.58 -6.59
CA LEU A 12 16.08 16.19 -6.73
C LEU A 12 14.94 15.93 -5.74
N SER A 13 13.71 16.12 -6.21
CA SER A 13 12.50 15.71 -5.47
C SER A 13 12.45 14.18 -5.44
N VAL A 14 13.07 13.57 -4.43
CA VAL A 14 12.95 12.14 -4.17
C VAL A 14 11.49 11.86 -3.85
N SER A 15 10.78 11.32 -4.84
CA SER A 15 9.43 10.79 -4.66
C SER A 15 9.51 9.64 -3.66
N HIS A 16 9.24 9.89 -2.39
CA HIS A 16 9.12 8.84 -1.37
C HIS A 16 7.89 8.01 -1.70
N VAL A 17 8.09 6.89 -2.40
CA VAL A 17 7.04 5.91 -2.62
C VAL A 17 6.58 5.44 -1.25
N ARG A 18 5.29 5.64 -0.94
CA ARG A 18 4.75 5.23 0.36
C ARG A 18 4.42 3.75 0.31
N ALA A 19 4.96 3.04 1.30
CA ALA A 19 4.50 1.72 1.66
C ALA A 19 3.02 1.74 2.02
N GLY A 20 2.31 0.70 1.64
CA GLY A 20 0.90 0.53 1.96
C GLY A 20 0.48 -0.92 1.89
N GLU A 21 -0.73 -1.18 2.40
CA GLU A 21 -1.30 -2.53 2.45
C GLU A 21 -2.82 -2.52 2.53
N VAL A 22 -3.42 -3.63 2.11
CA VAL A 22 -4.85 -3.93 2.30
C VAL A 22 -5.00 -5.33 2.85
N VAL A 23 -5.86 -5.50 3.86
CA VAL A 23 -6.25 -6.81 4.37
C VAL A 23 -7.57 -7.22 3.75
N LEU A 24 -7.57 -8.37 3.07
CA LEU A 24 -8.74 -8.97 2.41
C LEU A 24 -9.02 -10.36 2.99
N PRO A 25 -10.28 -10.84 2.96
CA PRO A 25 -10.55 -12.23 3.28
C PRO A 25 -10.01 -13.17 2.18
N TYR A 26 -9.69 -14.42 2.52
CA TYR A 26 -9.25 -15.44 1.56
C TYR A 26 -10.17 -15.53 0.31
N SER A 27 -11.48 -15.55 0.53
CA SER A 27 -12.49 -15.65 -0.53
C SER A 27 -12.52 -14.47 -1.51
N ALA A 28 -11.81 -13.37 -1.23
CA ALA A 28 -11.66 -12.27 -2.18
C ALA A 28 -10.82 -12.65 -3.42
N PHE A 29 -10.07 -13.75 -3.34
CA PHE A 29 -9.23 -14.27 -4.42
C PHE A 29 -9.91 -15.38 -5.23
N GLY A 30 -11.22 -15.56 -5.05
CA GLY A 30 -12.02 -16.56 -5.75
C GLY A 30 -12.09 -17.90 -5.02
N PRO A 31 -12.63 -18.94 -5.69
CA PRO A 31 -12.70 -20.30 -5.14
C PRO A 31 -11.30 -20.87 -4.85
N GLN A 32 -11.20 -21.84 -3.94
CA GLN A 32 -9.91 -22.46 -3.55
C GLN A 32 -9.08 -22.91 -4.76
N VAL A 33 -9.70 -23.51 -5.78
CA VAL A 33 -8.98 -23.98 -6.98
C VAL A 33 -8.27 -22.87 -7.76
N VAL A 34 -8.73 -21.62 -7.62
CA VAL A 34 -8.10 -20.43 -8.21
C VAL A 34 -7.11 -19.83 -7.24
N ALA A 35 -7.56 -19.57 -6.01
CA ALA A 35 -6.78 -18.88 -4.99
C ALA A 35 -5.53 -19.66 -4.56
N TYR A 36 -5.55 -20.99 -4.64
CA TYR A 36 -4.48 -21.86 -4.18
C TYR A 36 -3.12 -21.52 -4.78
N GLU A 37 -3.05 -21.17 -6.06
CA GLU A 37 -1.78 -20.87 -6.73
C GLU A 37 -1.07 -19.65 -6.15
N LEU A 38 -1.85 -18.66 -5.68
CA LEU A 38 -1.31 -17.42 -5.15
C LEU A 38 -1.14 -17.47 -3.62
N ILE A 39 -2.14 -17.98 -2.91
CA ILE A 39 -2.23 -17.87 -1.46
C ILE A 39 -2.28 -19.21 -0.74
N GLY A 40 -2.24 -20.36 -1.43
CA GLY A 40 -2.26 -21.69 -0.80
C GLY A 40 -3.65 -22.14 -0.34
N MET A 41 -3.72 -23.24 0.41
CA MET A 41 -4.96 -23.95 0.74
C MET A 41 -5.92 -23.16 1.65
N GLU A 42 -7.23 -23.38 1.57
CA GLU A 42 -8.23 -22.69 2.43
C GLU A 42 -8.31 -23.26 3.87
N TRP A 43 -7.20 -23.79 4.41
CA TRP A 43 -7.07 -24.20 5.80
C TRP A 43 -5.83 -23.56 6.43
N TRP A 44 -5.65 -23.71 7.75
CA TRP A 44 -4.54 -23.10 8.47
C TRP A 44 -3.17 -23.43 7.84
N GLN A 45 -2.33 -22.41 7.63
CA GLN A 45 -1.01 -22.60 7.00
C GLN A 45 -0.04 -23.51 7.78
N TRP A 46 -0.31 -23.76 9.07
CA TRP A 46 0.49 -24.65 9.93
C TRP A 46 -0.04 -26.09 9.95
N ASP A 47 -1.21 -26.36 9.38
CA ASP A 47 -1.77 -27.70 9.30
C ASP A 47 -1.34 -28.40 8.02
N SER A 48 -0.95 -29.67 8.12
CA SER A 48 -0.56 -30.50 6.98
C SER A 48 -1.73 -30.89 6.08
N GLN A 49 -2.95 -30.84 6.63
CA GLN A 49 -4.20 -31.16 5.96
C GLN A 49 -5.33 -30.36 6.62
N GLY A 50 -6.35 -30.01 5.84
CA GLY A 50 -7.59 -29.48 6.41
C GLY A 50 -8.32 -30.55 7.22
N ASP A 51 -9.23 -30.11 8.08
CA ASP A 51 -10.15 -31.03 8.72
C ASP A 51 -11.26 -31.49 7.74
N ALA A 52 -11.82 -32.67 7.99
CA ALA A 52 -12.88 -33.23 7.15
C ALA A 52 -14.25 -32.56 7.36
N HIS A 53 -14.34 -31.57 8.26
CA HIS A 53 -15.57 -30.84 8.52
C HIS A 53 -15.58 -29.54 7.71
N ASP A 54 -16.76 -28.98 7.51
CA ASP A 54 -16.95 -27.71 6.81
C ASP A 54 -16.56 -26.51 7.70
N HIS A 55 -15.31 -26.51 8.19
CA HIS A 55 -14.78 -25.41 8.98
C HIS A 55 -14.41 -24.23 8.08
N LYS A 56 -14.91 -23.06 8.44
CA LYS A 56 -14.46 -21.79 7.85
C LYS A 56 -13.28 -21.25 8.63
N TYR A 57 -12.10 -21.33 8.01
CA TYR A 57 -10.87 -20.78 8.56
C TYR A 57 -10.83 -19.25 8.30
N PRO A 58 -10.75 -18.39 9.34
CA PRO A 58 -10.73 -16.93 9.17
C PRO A 58 -9.37 -16.40 8.68
N ILE A 59 -8.90 -16.94 7.55
CA ILE A 59 -7.65 -16.58 6.88
C ILE A 59 -7.78 -15.18 6.29
N LYS A 60 -6.76 -14.36 6.52
CA LYS A 60 -6.64 -13.00 6.00
C LYS A 60 -5.45 -12.91 5.06
N VAL A 61 -5.62 -12.21 3.95
CA VAL A 61 -4.54 -11.96 2.99
C VAL A 61 -4.17 -10.48 3.06
N VAL A 62 -2.93 -10.21 3.40
CA VAL A 62 -2.32 -8.88 3.39
C VAL A 62 -1.66 -8.67 2.03
N VAL A 63 -2.27 -7.80 1.22
CA VAL A 63 -1.69 -7.36 -0.04
C VAL A 63 -0.88 -6.10 0.25
N TYR A 64 0.44 -6.15 0.04
CA TYR A 64 1.37 -5.08 0.40
C TYR A 64 2.12 -4.51 -0.81
N TRP A 65 2.58 -3.26 -0.72
CA TRP A 65 3.43 -2.63 -1.74
C TRP A 65 4.44 -1.68 -1.11
N ASP A 66 5.55 -1.48 -1.83
CA ASP A 66 6.62 -0.54 -1.48
C ASP A 66 7.18 -0.73 -0.06
N GLN A 67 7.12 -1.98 0.42
CA GLN A 67 7.68 -2.49 1.67
C GLN A 67 7.96 -3.99 1.53
N THR A 68 8.68 -4.55 2.49
CA THR A 68 8.99 -5.97 2.53
C THR A 68 7.87 -6.79 3.17
N GLN A 69 7.83 -8.09 2.84
CA GLN A 69 7.00 -9.05 3.56
C GLN A 69 7.37 -9.09 5.04
N GLU A 70 8.65 -8.97 5.40
CA GLU A 70 9.08 -9.00 6.80
C GLU A 70 8.51 -7.83 7.62
N GLU A 71 8.54 -6.62 7.07
CA GLU A 71 7.94 -5.44 7.71
C GLU A 71 6.42 -5.57 7.84
N THR A 72 5.78 -6.17 6.83
CA THR A 72 4.35 -6.46 6.83
C THR A 72 3.99 -7.49 7.90
N ALA A 73 4.77 -8.57 8.00
CA ALA A 73 4.57 -9.65 8.97
C ALA A 73 4.77 -9.20 10.42
N LYS A 74 5.58 -8.17 10.68
CA LYS A 74 5.70 -7.56 12.02
C LYS A 74 4.39 -6.93 12.49
N ARG A 75 3.55 -6.42 11.57
CA ARG A 75 2.25 -5.80 11.89
C ARG A 75 1.10 -6.79 11.86
N HIS A 76 1.20 -7.84 11.03
CA HIS A 76 0.16 -8.86 10.86
C HIS A 76 0.68 -10.27 11.17
N PRO A 77 1.19 -10.53 12.39
CA PRO A 77 1.88 -11.79 12.67
C PRO A 77 0.96 -13.01 12.55
N VAL A 78 1.52 -14.09 12.02
CA VAL A 78 0.90 -15.43 12.08
C VAL A 78 1.03 -15.94 13.51
N ASP A 79 -0.09 -16.30 14.14
CA ASP A 79 -0.13 -16.75 15.53
C ASP A 79 -1.13 -17.90 15.70
N GLN A 80 -0.62 -19.13 15.75
CA GLN A 80 -1.41 -20.35 15.94
C GLN A 80 -2.16 -20.34 17.27
N SER A 81 -1.57 -19.79 18.35
CA SER A 81 -2.22 -19.74 19.66
C SER A 81 -3.46 -18.84 19.68
N LYS A 82 -3.52 -17.89 18.75
CA LYS A 82 -4.63 -16.94 18.57
C LYS A 82 -5.51 -17.26 17.35
N LEU A 83 -5.24 -18.35 16.62
CA LEU A 83 -5.91 -18.68 15.35
C LEU A 83 -5.86 -17.50 14.35
N GLN A 84 -4.68 -16.87 14.24
CA GLN A 84 -4.43 -15.77 13.32
C GLN A 84 -3.56 -16.26 12.15
N ASP A 85 -4.19 -16.45 11.00
CA ASP A 85 -3.52 -16.79 9.75
C ASP A 85 -3.54 -15.59 8.81
N PHE A 86 -2.38 -14.96 8.67
CA PHE A 86 -2.12 -13.94 7.67
C PHE A 86 -1.23 -14.51 6.57
N ARG A 87 -1.65 -14.26 5.32
CA ARG A 87 -0.90 -14.58 4.11
C ARG A 87 -0.48 -13.31 3.44
N TYR A 88 0.68 -13.30 2.82
CA TYR A 88 1.28 -12.07 2.31
C TYR A 88 1.46 -12.18 0.81
N VAL A 89 1.00 -11.16 0.09
CA VAL A 89 1.10 -11.09 -1.35
C VAL A 89 1.51 -9.69 -1.77
N GLU A 90 2.45 -9.58 -2.69
CA GLU A 90 2.79 -8.29 -3.30
C GLU A 90 1.64 -7.79 -4.16
N TYR A 91 1.38 -6.49 -4.12
CA TYR A 91 0.32 -5.82 -4.89
C TYR A 91 0.33 -6.20 -6.37
N SER A 92 1.51 -6.20 -7.01
CA SER A 92 1.65 -6.55 -8.42
C SER A 92 1.16 -7.97 -8.70
N LYS A 93 1.57 -8.95 -7.88
CA LYS A 93 1.16 -10.36 -8.00
C LYS A 93 -0.33 -10.54 -7.75
N ALA A 94 -0.88 -9.85 -6.75
CA ALA A 94 -2.32 -9.90 -6.46
C ALA A 94 -3.15 -9.35 -7.62
N VAL A 95 -2.76 -8.21 -8.20
CA VAL A 95 -3.44 -7.61 -9.34
C VAL A 95 -3.35 -8.50 -10.57
N GLU A 96 -2.16 -8.98 -10.91
CA GLU A 96 -1.94 -9.88 -12.05
C GLU A 96 -2.80 -11.13 -11.95
N HIS A 97 -2.78 -11.79 -10.79
CA HIS A 97 -3.60 -12.98 -10.54
C HIS A 97 -5.09 -12.68 -10.68
N LEU A 98 -5.60 -11.64 -10.01
CA LEU A 98 -7.03 -11.29 -10.07
C LEU A 98 -7.46 -10.95 -11.50
N GLU A 99 -6.66 -10.19 -12.26
CA GLU A 99 -6.97 -9.85 -13.65
C GLU A 99 -7.01 -11.09 -14.56
N ALA A 100 -6.05 -12.01 -14.39
CA ALA A 100 -6.03 -13.28 -15.12
C ALA A 100 -7.26 -14.14 -14.76
N SER A 101 -7.54 -14.34 -13.47
CA SER A 101 -8.64 -15.17 -13.01
C SER A 101 -10.01 -14.61 -13.40
N ILE A 102 -10.21 -13.28 -13.32
CA ILE A 102 -11.44 -12.62 -13.79
C ILE A 102 -11.64 -12.88 -15.27
N LYS A 103 -10.58 -12.78 -16.08
CA LYS A 103 -10.64 -13.05 -17.52
C LYS A 103 -11.04 -14.50 -17.80
N ASP A 104 -10.43 -15.46 -17.12
CA ASP A 104 -10.75 -16.88 -17.30
C ASP A 104 -12.19 -17.18 -16.89
N PHE A 105 -12.65 -16.61 -15.78
CA PHE A 105 -14.04 -16.73 -15.34
C PHE A 105 -15.03 -16.13 -16.33
N ALA A 106 -14.69 -15.00 -16.95
CA ALA A 106 -15.52 -14.38 -17.97
C ALA A 106 -15.65 -15.25 -19.22
N VAL A 107 -14.57 -15.93 -19.65
CA VAL A 107 -14.59 -16.87 -20.78
C VAL A 107 -15.53 -18.05 -20.49
N GLU A 108 -15.45 -18.59 -19.27
CA GLU A 108 -16.26 -19.72 -18.82
C GLU A 108 -17.67 -19.32 -18.30
N LYS A 109 -18.01 -18.03 -18.34
CA LYS A 109 -19.28 -17.46 -17.84
C LYS A 109 -19.55 -17.78 -16.35
N LEU A 110 -18.49 -17.81 -15.55
CA LEU A 110 -18.51 -17.98 -14.10
C LEU A 110 -18.62 -16.63 -13.39
N ASP A 111 -19.08 -16.65 -12.14
CA ASP A 111 -19.18 -15.44 -11.31
C ASP A 111 -17.81 -15.02 -10.75
N ALA A 112 -17.33 -13.85 -11.17
CA ALA A 112 -16.07 -13.25 -10.73
C ALA A 112 -16.25 -12.07 -9.77
N SER A 113 -17.47 -11.79 -9.31
CA SER A 113 -17.82 -10.56 -8.56
C SER A 113 -16.96 -10.29 -7.33
N ALA A 114 -16.58 -11.34 -6.59
CA ALA A 114 -15.69 -11.22 -5.43
C ALA A 114 -14.29 -10.74 -5.83
N MET A 115 -13.73 -11.28 -6.91
CA MET A 115 -12.41 -10.93 -7.43
C MET A 115 -12.41 -9.52 -8.04
N GLU A 116 -13.46 -9.15 -8.77
CA GLU A 116 -13.63 -7.80 -9.31
C GLU A 116 -13.67 -6.75 -8.19
N LYS A 117 -14.42 -7.04 -7.13
CA LYS A 117 -14.48 -6.18 -5.95
C LYS A 117 -13.12 -6.07 -5.26
N ALA A 118 -12.39 -7.18 -5.13
CA ALA A 118 -11.04 -7.18 -4.57
C ALA A 118 -10.09 -6.31 -5.38
N LEU A 119 -10.08 -6.50 -6.71
CA LEU A 119 -9.26 -5.73 -7.65
C LEU A 119 -9.58 -4.23 -7.57
N ALA A 120 -10.87 -3.87 -7.49
CA ALA A 120 -11.30 -2.49 -7.33
C ALA A 120 -10.82 -1.87 -6.01
N ILE A 121 -10.90 -2.61 -4.90
CA ILE A 121 -10.39 -2.17 -3.60
C ILE A 121 -8.88 -1.91 -3.69
N LEU A 122 -8.11 -2.85 -4.27
CA LEU A 122 -6.66 -2.72 -4.39
C LEU A 122 -6.28 -1.50 -5.22
N LYS A 123 -6.87 -1.34 -6.41
CA LYS A 123 -6.59 -0.20 -7.31
C LYS A 123 -6.95 1.12 -6.65
N LYS A 124 -8.11 1.20 -5.99
CA LYS A 124 -8.52 2.41 -5.28
C LYS A 124 -7.55 2.75 -4.15
N ARG A 125 -7.21 1.80 -3.28
CA ARG A 125 -6.32 2.04 -2.14
C ARG A 125 -4.92 2.47 -2.58
N LYS A 126 -4.40 1.86 -3.64
CA LYS A 126 -3.11 2.24 -4.22
C LYS A 126 -3.13 3.65 -4.84
N ALA A 127 -4.25 4.05 -5.45
CA ALA A 127 -4.42 5.38 -6.03
C ALA A 127 -4.60 6.48 -4.98
N ASP A 128 -5.35 6.21 -3.90
CA ASP A 128 -5.59 7.17 -2.81
C ASP A 128 -4.26 7.60 -2.16
N GLU A 129 -3.31 6.69 -1.98
CA GLU A 129 -1.96 7.01 -1.48
C GLU A 129 -1.12 7.87 -2.43
N GLY A 130 -1.45 7.87 -3.73
CA GLY A 130 -0.85 8.75 -4.73
C GLY A 130 -1.47 10.15 -4.75
N SER A 131 -2.74 10.29 -4.38
CA SER A 131 -3.51 11.54 -4.48
C SER A 131 -3.24 12.52 -3.33
N ASP A 132 -2.93 12.03 -2.13
CA ASP A 132 -2.54 12.84 -0.96
C ASP A 132 -1.33 13.76 -1.22
N ARG A 133 -0.60 13.57 -2.33
CA ARG A 133 0.51 14.43 -2.77
C ARG A 133 0.07 15.74 -3.44
N GLN A 134 -1.13 15.83 -4.02
CA GLN A 134 -1.56 17.02 -4.78
C GLN A 134 -2.28 18.07 -3.93
N ALA A 135 -2.85 17.69 -2.78
CA ALA A 135 -3.60 18.63 -1.94
C ALA A 135 -2.69 19.49 -1.04
N THR A 136 -1.51 19.01 -0.65
CA THR A 136 -0.63 19.69 0.32
C THR A 136 0.32 20.73 -0.28
N THR A 137 0.40 20.85 -1.60
CA THR A 137 1.31 21.79 -2.29
C THR A 137 0.66 23.09 -2.75
N ARG A 138 -0.65 23.30 -2.52
CA ARG A 138 -1.38 24.48 -3.05
C ARG A 138 -1.68 25.60 -2.03
N SER A 139 -1.33 25.45 -0.75
CA SER A 139 -1.72 26.42 0.29
C SER A 139 -0.60 27.30 0.86
N LYS A 140 0.54 27.45 0.18
CA LYS A 140 1.61 28.33 0.68
C LYS A 140 2.24 29.16 -0.44
N SER A 141 1.44 30.04 -1.02
CA SER A 141 1.88 31.09 -1.92
C SER A 141 0.88 32.24 -1.84
N ASP A 142 0.78 32.89 -0.69
CA ASP A 142 0.23 34.24 -0.61
C ASP A 142 0.80 34.96 0.62
N SER A 143 1.33 36.15 0.37
CA SER A 143 1.79 37.23 1.26
C SER A 143 3.09 37.03 2.08
N GLU A 144 4.23 37.23 1.42
CA GLU A 144 5.33 38.00 2.00
C GLU A 144 5.27 39.40 1.38
N GLY A 145 4.85 40.38 2.17
CA GLY A 145 4.87 41.80 1.84
C GLY A 145 5.68 42.54 2.90
N ASP A 146 6.80 43.10 2.43
CA ASP A 146 7.44 44.37 2.78
C ASP A 146 7.69 44.70 4.26
N ASP A 147 8.94 44.68 4.72
CA ASP A 147 9.93 45.77 4.59
C ASP A 147 9.75 46.85 5.67
N GLU A 148 10.56 46.82 6.74
CA GLU A 148 11.05 48.05 7.37
C GLU A 148 12.37 47.81 8.11
N LEU A 149 13.45 48.33 7.52
CA LEU A 149 14.75 48.59 8.15
C LEU A 149 14.63 49.74 9.15
N GLN A 150 15.20 49.60 10.36
CA GLN A 150 15.92 50.71 11.00
C GLN A 150 17.17 50.24 11.78
N PRO A 151 18.27 51.01 11.70
CA PRO A 151 19.57 50.68 12.29
C PRO A 151 19.74 51.18 13.73
N GLU A 152 20.80 50.63 14.33
CA GLU A 152 21.30 50.81 15.69
C GLU A 152 21.58 52.27 16.08
N SER A 153 21.32 52.60 17.34
CA SER A 153 21.97 53.72 18.02
C SER A 153 22.58 53.27 19.35
N ASP A 154 23.90 53.37 19.33
CA ASP A 154 24.92 53.39 20.36
C ASP A 154 24.60 54.01 21.74
N VAL A 155 25.40 53.57 22.72
CA VAL A 155 25.93 54.33 23.89
C VAL A 155 25.01 54.53 25.12
N HIS A 156 25.37 53.91 26.26
CA HIS A 156 26.06 54.62 27.36
C HIS A 156 26.58 53.70 28.48
N SER A 157 27.73 54.11 29.01
CA SER A 157 28.50 53.53 30.12
C SER A 157 27.77 53.60 31.47
N ARG A 158 27.94 52.56 32.31
CA ARG A 158 28.66 52.58 33.60
C ARG A 158 28.51 51.27 34.36
#